data_AF-A0A512UCJ9-F1
#
_entry.id   AF-A0A512UCJ9-F1
#
_cell.length_a   1.000
_cell.length_b   1.000
_cell.length_c   1.000
_cell.angle_alpha   90.00
_cell.angle_beta   90.00
_cell.angle_gamma   90.00
#
_symmetry.space_group_name_H-M   'P 1'
#
loop_
_entity.id
_entity.type
_entity.pdbx_description
1 polymer ?
#
loop_
_entity_poly.entity_id
_entity_poly.type
_entity_poly.pdbx_seq_one_letter_code
_entity_poly.pdbx_strand_id
1 'polypeptide(L)'
;MYVPSKYTTSALYLAGEHHDRGTFLVSPIGNDQVPRSLVIEDNFVVSSDWKAVFTYSSNQTLASAETKQHLGLNDAGQLVMRDQPMAEFSLVTDTNGANMLAFNGNNVFQVCGDDRIAHESNCEGGKNVTIAFDQFL
;
A
#
# COMPACT_ATOMS: atom_id res chain seq x y z
N MET A 1 -36.71 -11.61 -51.66
CA MET A 1 -36.24 -12.62 -50.68
C MET A 1 -34.99 -12.02 -50.04
N TYR A 2 -35.10 -11.54 -48.80
CA TYR A 2 -34.06 -10.77 -48.11
C TYR A 2 -33.66 -11.55 -46.86
N VAL A 3 -32.40 -11.95 -46.75
CA VAL A 3 -31.86 -12.65 -45.58
C VAL A 3 -30.79 -11.75 -44.98
N PRO A 4 -31.02 -11.09 -43.83
CA PRO A 4 -29.96 -10.32 -43.19
C PRO A 4 -29.06 -11.27 -42.38
N SER A 5 -27.77 -11.29 -42.70
CA SER A 5 -26.76 -11.99 -41.91
C SER A 5 -26.49 -11.23 -40.61
N LYS A 6 -26.70 -11.89 -39.47
CA LYS A 6 -26.31 -11.38 -38.16
C LYS A 6 -24.83 -11.69 -37.92
N TYR A 7 -23.95 -10.74 -38.19
CA TYR A 7 -22.60 -10.76 -37.63
C TYR A 7 -22.64 -10.00 -36.30
N THR A 8 -22.72 -10.76 -35.20
CA THR A 8 -22.57 -10.22 -33.85
C THR A 8 -21.09 -10.20 -33.52
N THR A 9 -20.43 -9.06 -33.76
CA THR A 9 -19.02 -8.87 -33.38
C THR A 9 -18.95 -8.58 -31.89
N SER A 10 -18.54 -9.56 -31.09
CA SER A 10 -18.24 -9.36 -29.67
C SER A 10 -16.97 -8.50 -29.56
N ALA A 11 -17.12 -7.25 -29.13
CA ALA A 11 -15.98 -6.44 -28.72
C ALA A 11 -15.48 -6.96 -27.36
N LEU A 12 -14.37 -7.71 -27.36
CA LEU A 12 -13.59 -7.99 -26.16
C LEU A 12 -12.92 -6.69 -25.72
N TYR A 13 -13.51 -6.02 -24.73
CA TYR A 13 -12.89 -4.87 -24.08
C TYR A 13 -11.82 -5.40 -23.12
N LEU A 14 -10.56 -5.42 -23.56
CA LEU A 14 -9.42 -5.59 -22.66
C LEU A 14 -9.23 -4.27 -21.91
N ALA A 15 -9.93 -4.08 -20.81
CA ALA A 15 -9.56 -3.06 -19.83
C ALA A 15 -8.25 -3.52 -19.19
N GLY A 16 -7.12 -2.96 -19.63
CA GLY A 16 -5.85 -3.19 -18.95
C GLY A 16 -5.95 -2.71 -17.51
N GLU A 17 -5.54 -3.53 -16.54
CA GLU A 17 -5.42 -3.09 -15.16
C GLU A 17 -4.35 -1.99 -15.09
N HIS A 18 -4.76 -0.78 -14.73
CA HIS A 18 -3.83 0.29 -14.42
C HIS A 18 -3.25 0.01 -13.04
N HIS A 19 -1.92 -0.08 -12.97
CA HIS A 19 -1.19 -0.23 -11.72
C HIS A 19 -0.38 1.03 -11.50
N ASP A 20 -0.79 1.85 -10.55
CA ASP A 20 0.01 2.97 -10.09
C ASP A 20 1.21 2.41 -9.33
N ARG A 21 2.40 2.98 -9.57
CA ARG A 21 3.64 2.59 -8.88
C ARG A 21 4.11 3.75 -8.03
N GLY A 22 4.66 3.46 -6.87
CA GLY A 22 5.13 4.50 -5.97
C GLY A 22 5.92 3.96 -4.79
N THR A 23 6.22 4.86 -3.87
CA THR A 23 6.88 4.54 -2.60
C THR A 23 6.02 4.98 -1.43
N PHE A 24 6.07 4.23 -0.33
CA PHE A 24 5.45 4.68 0.91
C PHE A 24 6.44 5.47 1.75
N LEU A 25 6.01 6.67 2.18
CA LEU A 25 6.78 7.61 2.99
C LEU A 25 6.17 7.70 4.38
N VAL A 26 6.99 7.52 5.41
CA VAL A 26 6.60 7.62 6.82
C VAL A 26 6.76 9.07 7.26
N SER A 27 5.74 9.58 7.96
CA SER A 27 5.78 10.92 8.54
C SER A 27 6.97 11.09 9.48
N PRO A 28 7.58 12.29 9.57
CA PRO A 28 8.70 12.53 10.46
C PRO A 28 8.42 12.17 11.93
N ILE A 29 9.42 11.60 12.61
CA ILE A 29 9.29 11.10 13.98
C ILE A 29 10.15 11.95 14.93
N GLY A 30 9.51 12.66 15.85
CA GLY A 30 10.23 13.51 16.80
C GLY A 30 10.97 14.67 16.11
N ASN A 31 12.30 14.72 16.21
CA ASN A 31 13.14 15.77 15.62
C ASN A 31 13.74 15.37 14.27
N ASP A 32 13.47 14.16 13.77
CA ASP A 32 13.94 13.76 12.45
C ASP A 32 13.27 14.64 11.39
N GLN A 33 14.08 15.28 10.54
CA GLN A 33 13.57 16.13 9.45
C GLN A 33 13.51 15.38 8.13
N VAL A 34 14.12 14.19 8.05
CA VAL A 34 14.18 13.41 6.82
C VAL A 34 13.04 12.38 6.84
N PRO A 35 12.09 12.44 5.90
CA PRO A 35 11.06 11.42 5.79
C PRO A 35 11.71 10.07 5.46
N ARG A 36 11.35 9.05 6.24
CA ARG A 36 11.77 7.66 5.99
C ARG A 36 10.80 7.00 5.03
N SER A 37 11.21 5.91 4.41
CA SER A 37 10.35 5.14 3.49
C SER A 37 10.10 3.74 4.04
N LEU A 38 9.07 3.08 3.51
CA LEU A 38 8.85 1.67 3.80
C LEU A 38 9.70 0.79 2.89
N VAL A 39 10.31 -0.22 3.50
CA VAL A 39 11.00 -1.31 2.81
C VAL A 39 10.53 -2.66 3.35
N ILE A 40 10.89 -3.73 2.65
CA ILE A 40 10.54 -5.09 3.00
C ILE A 40 11.82 -5.79 3.46
N GLU A 41 11.84 -6.25 4.71
CA GLU A 41 12.95 -7.00 5.31
C GLU A 41 12.39 -8.26 5.99
N ASP A 42 12.88 -9.44 5.62
CA ASP A 42 12.46 -10.72 6.18
C ASP A 42 10.92 -10.89 6.29
N ASN A 43 10.19 -10.47 5.25
CA ASN A 43 8.73 -10.44 5.15
C ASN A 43 8.01 -9.38 6.01
N PHE A 44 8.73 -8.61 6.82
CA PHE A 44 8.20 -7.46 7.55
C PHE A 44 8.30 -6.19 6.73
N VAL A 45 7.40 -5.25 7.00
CA VAL A 45 7.48 -3.89 6.49
C VAL A 45 8.09 -3.02 7.57
N VAL A 46 9.22 -2.39 7.24
CA VAL A 46 10.04 -1.61 8.18
C VAL A 46 10.27 -0.19 7.66
N SER A 47 10.51 0.74 8.58
CA SER A 47 10.90 2.11 8.30
C SER A 47 12.41 2.18 8.02
N SER A 48 12.80 2.73 6.87
CA SER A 48 14.20 2.75 6.43
C SER A 48 14.53 4.00 5.63
N ASP A 49 15.82 4.27 5.46
CA ASP A 49 16.31 5.35 4.59
C ASP A 49 16.37 4.90 3.11
N TRP A 50 16.22 3.59 2.86
CA TRP A 50 16.07 2.99 1.54
C TRP A 50 14.61 3.02 1.08
N LYS A 51 14.38 2.82 -0.22
CA LYS A 51 13.03 2.84 -0.81
C LYS A 51 12.69 1.51 -1.46
N ALA A 52 11.51 0.97 -1.15
CA ALA A 52 10.90 -0.11 -1.92
C ALA A 52 9.77 0.44 -2.79
N VAL A 53 9.57 -0.18 -3.96
CA VAL A 53 8.49 0.18 -4.88
C VAL A 53 7.29 -0.70 -4.62
N PHE A 54 6.13 -0.06 -4.52
CA PHE A 54 4.85 -0.70 -4.35
C PHE A 54 3.95 -0.40 -5.55
N THR A 55 3.02 -1.31 -5.81
CA THR A 55 1.94 -1.13 -6.78
C THR A 55 0.61 -0.98 -6.06
N TYR A 56 -0.21 -0.03 -6.52
CA TYR A 56 -1.60 0.09 -6.18
C TYR A 56 -2.45 -0.13 -7.43
N SER A 57 -3.36 -1.10 -7.38
CA SER A 57 -4.19 -1.52 -8.51
C SER A 57 -5.61 -0.93 -8.43
N SER A 58 -6.32 -0.95 -9.55
CA SER A 58 -7.72 -0.50 -9.64
C SER A 58 -8.70 -1.26 -8.73
N ASN A 59 -8.38 -2.50 -8.35
CA ASN A 59 -9.11 -3.27 -7.34
C ASN A 59 -8.68 -2.98 -5.89
N GLN A 60 -7.98 -1.86 -5.67
CA GLN A 60 -7.52 -1.36 -4.36
C GLN A 60 -6.55 -2.29 -3.63
N THR A 61 -5.78 -3.11 -4.36
CA THR A 61 -4.76 -3.96 -3.73
C THR A 61 -3.41 -3.26 -3.70
N LEU A 62 -2.73 -3.37 -2.56
CA LEU A 62 -1.37 -2.90 -2.36
C LEU A 62 -0.42 -4.08 -2.37
N ALA A 63 0.61 -4.02 -3.22
CA ALA A 63 1.58 -5.10 -3.36
C ALA A 63 3.00 -4.58 -3.56
N SER A 64 3.99 -5.40 -3.21
CA SER A 64 5.37 -5.18 -3.60
C SER A 64 5.53 -5.29 -5.11
N ALA A 65 6.17 -4.31 -5.74
CA ALA A 65 6.46 -4.38 -7.15
C ALA A 65 7.46 -5.51 -7.49
N GLU A 66 8.34 -5.86 -6.54
CA GLU A 66 9.37 -6.90 -6.69
C GLU A 66 8.80 -8.30 -6.46
N THR A 67 8.23 -8.57 -5.28
CA THR A 67 7.82 -9.92 -4.89
C THR A 67 6.39 -10.27 -5.30
N LYS A 68 5.58 -9.28 -5.70
CA LYS A 68 4.14 -9.41 -5.97
C LYS A 68 3.28 -9.80 -4.78
N GLN A 69 3.89 -9.95 -3.60
CA GLN A 69 3.14 -10.17 -2.37
C GLN A 69 2.42 -8.90 -1.95
N HIS A 70 1.32 -9.08 -1.25
CA HIS A 70 0.41 -8.03 -0.82
C HIS A 70 0.71 -7.54 0.59
N LEU A 71 0.38 -6.28 0.84
CA LEU A 71 0.45 -5.72 2.19
C LEU A 71 -0.62 -6.36 3.09
N GLY A 72 -0.23 -6.73 4.31
CA GLY A 72 -1.11 -7.32 5.29
C GLY A 72 -0.68 -7.03 6.73
N LEU A 73 -1.47 -7.51 7.68
CA LEU A 73 -1.10 -7.56 9.11
C LEU A 73 -0.91 -9.01 9.55
N ASN A 74 0.02 -9.22 10.49
CA ASN A 74 0.12 -10.46 11.26
C ASN A 74 -0.73 -10.39 12.55
N ASP A 75 -0.75 -11.48 13.33
CA ASP A 75 -1.55 -11.58 14.57
C ASP A 75 -1.10 -10.60 15.67
N ALA A 76 0.10 -10.03 15.56
CA ALA A 76 0.62 -9.00 16.48
C ALA A 76 0.30 -7.57 16.01
N GLY A 77 -0.41 -7.41 14.89
CA GLY A 77 -0.72 -6.12 14.29
C GLY A 77 0.45 -5.47 13.54
N GLN A 78 1.50 -6.23 13.21
CA GLN A 78 2.64 -5.72 12.45
C GLN A 78 2.39 -5.87 10.94
N LEU A 79 2.86 -4.88 10.17
CA LEU A 79 2.78 -4.93 8.72
C LEU A 79 3.75 -5.97 8.18
N VAL A 80 3.22 -6.85 7.32
CA VAL A 80 3.94 -7.95 6.70
C VAL A 80 3.52 -8.11 5.25
N MET A 81 4.33 -8.81 4.46
CA MET A 81 3.96 -9.26 3.13
C MET A 81 3.18 -10.58 3.20
N ARG A 82 2.15 -10.73 2.37
CA ARG A 82 1.25 -11.90 2.31
C ARG A 82 0.97 -12.31 0.87
N ASP A 83 0.64 -13.57 0.66
CA ASP A 83 0.30 -14.07 -0.68
C ASP A 83 -1.09 -13.64 -1.16
N GLN A 84 -1.97 -13.21 -0.25
CA GLN A 84 -3.32 -12.77 -0.56
C GLN A 84 -3.54 -11.32 -0.11
N PRO A 85 -4.28 -10.51 -0.90
CA PRO A 85 -4.61 -9.14 -0.52
C PRO A 85 -5.55 -9.11 0.68
N MET A 86 -5.35 -8.12 1.55
CA MET A 86 -6.30 -7.76 2.60
C MET A 86 -7.13 -6.56 2.13
N ALA A 87 -8.46 -6.71 2.13
CA ALA A 87 -9.40 -5.71 1.59
C ALA A 87 -9.55 -4.48 2.50
N GLU A 88 -9.11 -4.59 3.75
CA GLU A 88 -9.14 -3.55 4.77
C GLU A 88 -8.12 -2.44 4.51
N PHE A 89 -7.08 -2.74 3.71
CA PHE A 89 -6.11 -1.73 3.29
C PHE A 89 -6.66 -0.89 2.12
N SER A 90 -6.49 0.42 2.21
CA SER A 90 -6.85 1.36 1.16
C SER A 90 -5.94 2.59 1.16
N LEU A 91 -6.01 3.38 0.08
CA LEU A 91 -5.44 4.72 0.04
C LEU A 91 -6.57 5.74 0.21
N VAL A 92 -6.46 6.60 1.23
CA VAL A 92 -7.40 7.70 1.49
C VAL A 92 -6.73 9.03 1.20
N THR A 93 -7.36 9.88 0.42
CA THR A 93 -6.80 11.19 0.08
C THR A 93 -7.00 12.17 1.25
N ASP A 94 -5.93 12.81 1.71
CA ASP A 94 -5.96 13.83 2.75
C ASP A 94 -6.45 15.19 2.20
N THR A 95 -6.54 16.19 3.07
CA THR A 95 -6.97 17.55 2.69
C THR A 95 -6.00 18.27 1.75
N ASN A 96 -4.75 17.82 1.66
CA ASN A 96 -3.72 18.37 0.79
C ASN A 96 -3.62 17.61 -0.55
N GLY A 97 -4.45 16.58 -0.76
CA GLY A 97 -4.42 15.74 -1.95
C GLY A 97 -3.41 14.59 -1.88
N ALA A 98 -2.75 14.38 -0.74
CA ALA A 98 -1.83 13.26 -0.55
C ALA A 98 -2.61 11.95 -0.31
N ASN A 99 -2.20 10.87 -0.97
CA ASN A 99 -2.78 9.56 -0.76
C ASN A 99 -2.15 8.92 0.48
N MET A 100 -2.95 8.63 1.50
CA MET A 100 -2.48 8.08 2.77
C MET A 100 -2.89 6.62 2.88
N LEU A 101 -1.98 5.77 3.34
CA LEU A 101 -2.32 4.40 3.71
C LEU A 101 -3.32 4.41 4.86
N ALA A 102 -4.35 3.58 4.75
CA ALA A 102 -5.31 3.33 5.83
C ALA A 102 -5.59 1.84 5.96
N PHE A 103 -5.86 1.40 7.18
CA PHE A 103 -6.36 0.08 7.52
C PHE A 103 -7.69 0.24 8.26
N ASN A 104 -8.77 -0.35 7.73
CA ASN A 104 -10.13 -0.18 8.30
C ASN A 104 -10.53 1.29 8.51
N GLY A 105 -10.09 2.18 7.61
CA GLY A 105 -10.38 3.61 7.67
C GLY A 105 -9.52 4.41 8.66
N ASN A 106 -8.65 3.76 9.44
CA ASN A 106 -7.68 4.42 10.30
C ASN A 106 -6.34 4.57 9.56
N ASN A 107 -5.78 5.77 9.54
CA ASN A 107 -4.51 6.09 8.86
C ASN A 107 -3.34 6.32 9.83
N VAL A 108 -3.52 5.97 11.11
CA VAL A 108 -2.48 6.05 12.14
C VAL A 108 -1.84 4.68 12.33
N PHE A 109 -0.54 4.64 12.13
CA PHE A 109 0.31 3.47 12.35
C PHE A 109 1.32 3.78 13.46
N GLN A 110 2.07 2.78 13.89
CA GLN A 110 3.18 2.93 14.82
C GLN A 110 4.48 2.48 14.17
N VAL A 111 5.56 3.24 14.35
CA VAL A 111 6.92 2.69 14.18
C VAL A 111 7.40 2.20 15.53
N CYS A 112 7.71 0.92 15.61
CA CYS A 112 8.19 0.24 16.81
C CYS A 112 9.68 0.51 17.05
N GLY A 113 10.19 0.15 18.23
CA GLY A 113 11.61 0.31 18.56
C GLY A 113 12.59 -0.48 17.68
N ASP A 114 12.10 -1.48 16.95
CA ASP A 114 12.81 -2.29 15.96
C ASP A 114 12.55 -1.84 14.51
N ASP A 115 12.09 -0.60 14.32
CA ASP A 115 11.73 0.02 13.04
C ASP A 115 10.56 -0.65 12.27
N ARG A 116 9.97 -1.72 12.80
CA ARG A 116 8.78 -2.35 12.20
C ARG A 116 7.58 -1.42 12.26
N ILE A 117 6.73 -1.48 11.24
CA ILE A 117 5.46 -0.78 11.24
C ILE A 117 4.38 -1.67 11.85
N ALA A 118 3.56 -1.10 12.71
CA ALA A 118 2.40 -1.75 13.29
C ALA A 118 1.13 -0.88 13.19
N HIS A 119 -0.02 -1.49 13.41
CA HIS A 119 -1.31 -0.83 13.51
C HIS A 119 -2.02 -1.32 14.77
N GLU A 120 -2.44 -0.40 15.64
CA GLU A 120 -3.11 -0.69 16.92
C GLU A 120 -2.36 -1.71 17.79
N SER A 121 -1.02 -1.68 17.76
CA SER A 121 -0.17 -2.62 18.49
C SER A 121 0.50 -1.98 19.72
N ASN A 122 0.76 -2.79 20.74
CA ASN A 122 1.44 -2.39 21.97
C ASN A 122 2.97 -2.55 21.88
N CYS A 123 3.56 -2.31 20.72
CA CYS A 123 5.00 -2.51 20.55
C CYS A 123 5.81 -1.50 21.38
N GLU A 124 6.92 -1.98 21.94
CA GLU A 124 7.78 -1.16 22.79
C GLU A 124 8.38 0.00 22.01
N GLY A 125 8.32 1.20 22.60
CA GLY A 125 8.82 2.42 21.97
C GLY A 125 7.99 2.92 20.78
N GLY A 126 6.80 2.35 20.56
CA GLY A 126 5.90 2.69 19.46
C GLY A 126 5.60 4.19 19.37
N LYS A 127 5.86 4.79 18.22
CA LYS A 127 5.53 6.20 17.92
C LYS A 127 4.53 6.26 16.78
N ASN A 128 3.45 7.02 17.00
CA ASN A 128 2.41 7.20 15.99
C ASN A 128 2.95 7.93 14.76
N VAL A 129 2.62 7.42 13.58
CA VAL A 129 2.99 7.95 12.28
C VAL A 129 1.83 7.85 11.31
N THR A 130 1.90 8.65 10.26
CA THR A 130 1.09 8.45 9.06
C THR A 130 2.00 8.02 7.91
N ILE A 131 1.41 7.35 6.91
CA ILE A 131 2.15 6.79 5.79
C ILE A 131 1.53 7.30 4.49
N ALA A 132 2.28 8.06 3.70
CA ALA A 132 1.85 8.62 2.43
C ALA A 132 2.34 7.75 1.26
N PHE A 133 1.52 7.59 0.22
CA PHE A 133 1.88 6.95 -1.04
C PHE A 133 2.28 8.02 -2.05
N ASP A 134 3.57 8.05 -2.37
CA ASP A 134 4.15 8.94 -3.37
C ASP A 134 4.23 8.21 -4.72
N GLN A 135 3.31 8.55 -5.62
CA GLN A 135 3.18 7.92 -6.94
C GLN A 135 4.24 8.45 -7.91
N PHE A 136 4.85 7.53 -8.66
CA PHE A 136 5.69 7.86 -9.81
C PHE A 136 4.78 8.29 -10.98
N LEU A 137 4.94 9.54 -11.41
CA LEU A 137 4.31 10.11 -12.61
C LEU A 137 4.90 9.53 -13.90
#